data_AF-A0A7G2ERB6-F1
#
_entry.id   AF-A0A7G2ERB6-F1
#
_cell.length_a   1.000
_cell.length_b   1.000
_cell.length_c   1.000
_cell.angle_alpha   90.00
_cell.angle_beta   90.00
_cell.angle_gamma   90.00
#
_symmetry.space_group_name_H-M   'P 1'
#
loop_
_entity.id
_entity.type
_entity.pdbx_description
1 polymer ?
#
loop_
_entity_poly.entity_id
_entity_poly.type
_entity_poly.pdbx_seq_one_letter_code
_entity_poly.pdbx_strand_id
1 'polypeptide(L)'
;MSKLMTRTSGSSSPNTIPDQIESPTSSRSVTQTTNGSHQFVIQGYSLAKGIGVGKHIASDNFSVGGYQWTIFVYPDGKNPEDNSSYVSVFIVLASECTEVRALFELSLVDQSGKGKHKVHSHFDRSLDGGPYTLKYRGSMWGYKRFFRRSLLETSDYLKDDCLKINCTVGVVVSEMHCPRLLSIHVPDSELGSHFGKLLDTLQGSDVTFDVAGEKFQAHKLVLAARSQFFRSMFYNTLAENNSDVVISDLEPKVLKALLHFMYKDSLPGDVEPLTAHSFDLLRPSEIDDTLIVKLLAAAEMYNLSRLRLLCESHICKGISISSVSKILALSDKYNASELKSVSLKFTAENLAAVLQTKAYEDLKDDCPNLQSELLKAVAGYDDTSSSGGGKSQTVWAQLSNGGETSSRRVRQRTT
;
A
#
# COMPACT_ATOMS: atom_id res chain seq x y z
N MET A 1 38.18 -32.13 -34.04
CA MET A 1 39.18 -31.42 -34.86
C MET A 1 39.28 -30.00 -34.36
N SER A 2 40.44 -29.70 -33.79
CA SER A 2 40.87 -28.46 -33.15
C SER A 2 41.47 -27.48 -34.17
N LYS A 3 41.41 -26.17 -33.85
CA LYS A 3 42.35 -25.08 -34.21
C LYS A 3 41.77 -23.78 -33.62
N LEU A 4 42.16 -23.34 -32.43
CA LEU A 4 43.40 -22.63 -32.07
C LEU A 4 43.75 -21.52 -33.07
N MET A 5 43.54 -20.27 -32.67
CA MET A 5 44.15 -19.09 -33.31
C MET A 5 45.03 -18.36 -32.29
N THR A 6 46.29 -18.24 -32.66
CA THR A 6 47.43 -17.74 -31.91
C THR A 6 47.53 -16.22 -31.96
N ARG A 7 47.92 -15.63 -30.83
CA ARG A 7 48.44 -14.26 -30.69
C ARG A 7 49.74 -14.09 -31.48
N THR A 8 49.94 -12.93 -32.09
CA THR A 8 51.27 -12.39 -32.39
C THR A 8 51.36 -10.93 -31.94
N SER A 9 52.49 -10.63 -31.30
CA SER A 9 52.93 -9.33 -30.80
C SER A 9 53.72 -8.58 -31.88
N GLY A 10 53.54 -7.27 -31.99
CA GLY A 10 54.36 -6.38 -32.82
C GLY A 10 54.54 -5.02 -32.14
N SER A 11 55.78 -4.53 -32.19
CA SER A 11 56.40 -3.48 -31.36
C SER A 11 56.07 -2.03 -31.74
N SER A 12 56.28 -1.17 -30.75
CA SER A 12 56.15 0.29 -30.66
C SER A 12 56.99 1.16 -31.60
N SER A 13 56.47 2.35 -31.92
CA SER A 13 57.25 3.58 -32.14
C SER A 13 56.42 4.81 -31.69
N PRO A 14 57.02 5.85 -31.08
CA PRO A 14 56.29 6.91 -30.41
C PRO A 14 55.95 8.07 -31.36
N ASN A 15 54.69 8.52 -31.35
CA ASN A 15 54.28 9.75 -32.02
C ASN A 15 53.84 10.79 -30.99
N THR A 16 54.40 11.97 -31.15
CA THR A 16 54.25 13.22 -30.41
C THR A 16 52.79 13.67 -30.32
N ILE A 17 52.34 14.06 -29.13
CA ILE A 17 50.98 14.57 -28.86
C ILE A 17 50.96 16.09 -29.14
N PRO A 18 50.10 16.62 -30.02
CA PRO A 18 49.75 18.04 -30.03
C PRO A 18 48.63 18.32 -29.02
N ASP A 19 48.80 19.36 -28.21
CA ASP A 19 47.78 19.89 -27.28
C ASP A 19 46.42 20.07 -27.98
N GLN A 20 45.42 19.32 -27.51
CA GLN A 20 44.03 19.48 -27.93
C GLN A 20 43.44 20.72 -27.25
N ILE A 21 43.11 21.73 -28.04
CA ILE A 21 42.27 22.86 -27.63
C ILE A 21 40.85 22.29 -27.41
N GLU A 22 40.48 22.04 -26.15
CA GLU A 22 39.12 21.62 -25.80
C GLU A 22 38.12 22.70 -26.20
N SER A 23 37.18 22.33 -27.07
CA SER A 23 36.07 23.19 -27.44
C SER A 23 35.08 23.27 -26.27
N PRO A 24 34.58 24.45 -25.86
CA PRO A 24 33.63 24.54 -24.77
C PRO A 24 32.34 23.79 -25.14
N THR A 25 31.92 22.86 -24.28
CA THR A 25 30.62 22.22 -24.39
C THR A 25 29.59 23.01 -23.58
N SER A 26 28.39 23.18 -24.13
CA SER A 26 27.27 23.81 -23.44
C SER A 26 26.06 22.90 -23.49
N SER A 27 25.32 22.80 -22.38
CA SER A 27 24.03 22.14 -22.31
C SER A 27 22.96 23.13 -21.85
N ARG A 28 21.72 22.89 -22.28
CA ARG A 28 20.54 23.68 -21.90
C ARG A 28 19.48 22.75 -21.35
N SER A 29 19.00 23.02 -20.14
CA SER A 29 17.79 22.40 -19.60
C SER A 29 16.61 23.35 -19.79
N VAL A 30 15.45 22.80 -20.16
CA VAL A 30 14.20 23.56 -20.26
C VAL A 30 13.23 22.96 -19.26
N THR A 31 12.76 23.79 -18.34
CA THR A 31 11.74 23.44 -17.34
C THR A 31 10.49 24.23 -17.67
N GLN A 32 9.38 23.54 -17.93
CA GLN A 32 8.11 24.15 -18.33
C GLN A 32 6.99 23.67 -17.39
N THR A 33 5.83 24.32 -17.43
CA THR A 33 4.64 23.88 -16.69
C THR A 33 3.53 23.44 -17.63
N THR A 34 2.97 22.26 -17.40
CA THR A 34 1.72 21.82 -18.03
C THR A 34 0.56 22.18 -17.12
N ASN A 35 -0.32 23.08 -17.58
CA ASN A 35 -1.44 23.59 -16.79
C ASN A 35 -2.74 22.87 -17.13
N GLY A 36 -3.61 22.72 -16.14
CA GLY A 36 -4.98 22.26 -16.31
C GLY A 36 -5.85 22.72 -15.16
N SER A 37 -7.15 22.91 -15.43
CA SER A 37 -8.11 23.43 -14.46
C SER A 37 -9.28 22.48 -14.27
N HIS A 38 -9.84 22.46 -13.06
CA HIS A 38 -10.99 21.66 -12.70
C HIS A 38 -11.93 22.47 -11.80
N GLN A 39 -13.21 22.49 -12.17
CA GLN A 39 -14.27 23.09 -11.38
C GLN A 39 -14.98 22.01 -10.57
N PHE A 40 -14.98 22.18 -9.25
CA PHE A 40 -15.69 21.34 -8.32
C PHE A 40 -16.91 22.07 -7.76
N VAL A 41 -18.08 21.43 -7.90
CA VAL A 41 -19.37 21.98 -7.50
C VAL A 41 -19.93 21.14 -6.35
N ILE A 42 -20.08 21.75 -5.19
CA ILE A 42 -20.73 21.13 -4.03
C ILE A 42 -22.16 21.65 -3.97
N GLN A 43 -23.10 20.79 -4.36
CA GLN A 43 -24.53 21.03 -4.16
C GLN A 43 -24.94 20.52 -2.77
N GLY A 44 -25.79 21.26 -2.07
CA GLY A 44 -26.20 20.89 -0.72
C GLY A 44 -25.20 21.30 0.36
N TYR A 45 -24.55 22.47 0.24
CA TYR A 45 -23.54 22.92 1.21
C TYR A 45 -24.07 22.94 2.66
N SER A 46 -25.36 23.22 2.84
CA SER A 46 -26.05 23.21 4.13
C SER A 46 -26.06 21.83 4.81
N LEU A 47 -26.01 20.75 4.02
CA LEU A 47 -25.88 19.37 4.50
C LEU A 47 -24.41 18.95 4.64
N ALA A 48 -23.53 19.56 3.84
CA ALA A 48 -22.09 19.36 3.90
C ALA A 48 -21.45 20.00 5.15
N LYS A 49 -22.01 21.10 5.66
CA LYS A 49 -21.54 21.71 6.90
C LYS A 49 -22.03 20.92 8.11
N GLY A 50 -21.20 20.82 9.15
CA GLY A 50 -21.49 20.00 10.34
C GLY A 50 -21.07 18.54 10.23
N ILE A 51 -20.42 18.11 9.13
CA ILE A 51 -19.85 16.76 9.00
C ILE A 51 -18.69 16.49 9.98
N GLY A 52 -18.16 17.55 10.61
CA GLY A 52 -17.16 17.48 11.66
C GLY A 52 -15.78 17.94 11.21
N VAL A 53 -15.02 18.48 12.16
CA VAL A 53 -13.66 18.97 11.92
C VAL A 53 -12.76 17.83 11.41
N GLY A 54 -11.99 18.11 10.37
CA GLY A 54 -11.09 17.14 9.74
C GLY A 54 -11.79 16.17 8.77
N LYS A 55 -13.13 16.23 8.64
CA LYS A 55 -13.86 15.53 7.57
C LYS A 55 -13.91 16.41 6.32
N HIS A 56 -13.85 15.78 5.15
CA HIS A 56 -13.78 16.47 3.87
C HIS A 56 -14.75 15.87 2.85
N ILE A 57 -15.00 16.68 1.82
CA ILE A 57 -15.66 16.29 0.58
C ILE A 57 -14.59 16.34 -0.51
N ALA A 58 -14.50 15.27 -1.28
CA ALA A 58 -13.56 15.14 -2.39
C ALA A 58 -14.26 15.41 -3.73
N SER A 59 -13.55 16.05 -4.66
CA SER A 59 -13.96 16.08 -6.06
C SER A 59 -13.66 14.75 -6.74
N ASP A 60 -14.23 14.55 -7.93
CA ASP A 60 -13.72 13.54 -8.85
C ASP A 60 -12.25 13.79 -9.19
N ASN A 61 -11.58 12.74 -9.65
CA ASN A 61 -10.20 12.85 -10.11
C ASN A 61 -10.14 13.58 -11.45
N PHE A 62 -9.14 14.44 -11.61
CA PHE A 62 -8.87 15.12 -12.87
C PHE A 62 -7.38 15.05 -13.23
N SER A 63 -7.09 15.09 -14.53
CA SER A 63 -5.76 14.82 -15.08
C SER A 63 -5.03 16.08 -15.48
N VAL A 64 -3.82 16.29 -14.94
CA VAL A 64 -2.91 17.38 -15.36
C VAL A 64 -1.47 16.87 -15.34
N GLY A 65 -0.73 17.11 -16.42
CA GLY A 65 0.69 16.76 -16.52
C GLY A 65 0.99 15.26 -16.41
N GLY A 66 0.02 14.39 -16.74
CA GLY A 66 0.16 12.93 -16.62
C GLY A 66 -0.13 12.37 -15.22
N TYR A 67 -0.65 13.20 -14.30
CA TYR A 67 -1.02 12.80 -12.95
C TYR A 67 -2.51 13.06 -12.69
N GLN A 68 -3.09 12.27 -11.80
CA GLN A 68 -4.44 12.43 -11.28
C GLN A 68 -4.41 13.27 -10.00
N TRP A 69 -5.34 14.18 -9.89
CA TRP A 69 -5.50 15.13 -8.80
C TRP A 69 -6.94 15.14 -8.31
N THR A 70 -7.15 15.49 -7.04
CA THR A 70 -8.49 15.70 -6.45
C THR A 70 -8.47 16.90 -5.51
N ILE A 71 -9.61 17.57 -5.37
CA ILE A 71 -9.78 18.72 -4.49
C ILE A 71 -10.46 18.25 -3.21
N PHE A 72 -9.86 18.51 -2.06
CA PHE A 72 -10.48 18.27 -0.75
C PHE A 72 -10.98 19.58 -0.15
N VAL A 73 -12.24 19.59 0.25
CA VAL A 73 -12.90 20.72 0.92
C VAL A 73 -13.32 20.27 2.29
N TYR A 74 -12.93 21.01 3.33
CA TYR A 74 -13.29 20.76 4.72
C TYR A 74 -14.23 21.88 5.17
N PRO A 75 -15.56 21.66 5.14
CA PRO A 75 -16.55 22.71 5.48
C PRO A 75 -16.41 23.22 6.92
N ASP A 76 -16.08 22.33 7.87
CA ASP A 76 -15.86 22.65 9.28
C ASP A 76 -14.36 22.82 9.61
N GLY A 77 -13.53 23.01 8.59
CA GLY A 77 -12.09 23.18 8.74
C GLY A 77 -11.33 21.87 8.96
N LYS A 78 -10.02 21.92 8.68
CA LYS A 78 -9.12 20.75 8.80
C LYS A 78 -8.63 20.51 10.22
N ASN A 79 -8.42 21.58 11.00
CA ASN A 79 -7.78 21.52 12.32
C ASN A 79 -8.77 21.86 13.44
N PRO A 80 -8.81 21.09 14.55
CA PRO A 80 -9.65 21.40 15.72
C PRO A 80 -9.42 22.80 16.31
N GLU A 81 -8.17 23.27 16.27
CA GLU A 81 -7.74 24.58 16.80
C GLU A 81 -8.51 25.77 16.22
N ASP A 82 -9.08 25.62 15.01
CA ASP A 82 -9.80 26.71 14.35
C ASP A 82 -11.27 26.78 14.77
N ASN A 83 -11.75 25.91 15.66
CA ASN A 83 -13.12 25.86 16.19
C ASN A 83 -14.19 25.91 15.08
N SER A 84 -13.96 25.19 13.98
CA SER A 84 -14.80 25.23 12.78
C SER A 84 -15.00 26.63 12.17
N SER A 85 -14.14 27.60 12.45
CA SER A 85 -14.36 28.99 12.02
C SER A 85 -14.08 29.23 10.54
N TYR A 86 -13.36 28.31 9.89
CA TYR A 86 -12.88 28.44 8.53
C TYR A 86 -13.21 27.21 7.70
N VAL A 87 -13.49 27.43 6.42
CA VAL A 87 -13.45 26.39 5.40
C VAL A 87 -12.00 26.22 4.97
N SER A 88 -11.55 24.97 4.84
CA SER A 88 -10.23 24.64 4.30
C SER A 88 -10.34 24.01 2.92
N VAL A 89 -9.39 24.31 2.03
CA VAL A 89 -9.36 23.76 0.66
C VAL A 89 -7.95 23.32 0.32
N PHE A 90 -7.81 22.12 -0.23
CA PHE A 90 -6.54 21.51 -0.60
C PHE A 90 -6.63 20.85 -1.98
N ILE A 91 -5.53 20.92 -2.71
CA ILE A 91 -5.24 20.05 -3.85
C ILE A 91 -4.49 18.82 -3.34
N VAL A 92 -4.87 17.64 -3.82
CA VAL A 92 -4.33 16.34 -3.39
C VAL A 92 -3.87 15.57 -4.62
N LEU A 93 -2.71 14.95 -4.52
CA LEU A 93 -2.18 14.04 -5.53
C LEU A 93 -2.86 12.67 -5.38
N ALA A 94 -3.59 12.23 -6.40
CA ALA A 94 -4.30 10.94 -6.42
C ALA A 94 -3.50 9.81 -7.11
N SER A 95 -2.53 10.15 -7.96
CA SER A 95 -1.64 9.17 -8.61
C SER A 95 -0.59 8.57 -7.67
N GLU A 96 -0.21 7.32 -7.94
CA GLU A 96 0.98 6.70 -7.34
C GLU A 96 2.23 7.14 -8.11
N CYS A 97 3.11 7.87 -7.43
CA CYS A 97 4.38 8.31 -7.98
C CYS A 97 5.38 8.65 -6.85
N THR A 98 6.66 8.81 -7.22
CA THR A 98 7.76 9.09 -6.29
C THR A 98 7.95 10.58 -5.99
N GLU A 99 7.73 11.46 -6.96
CA GLU A 99 7.83 12.91 -6.75
C GLU A 99 7.16 13.69 -7.90
N VAL A 100 6.35 14.70 -7.56
CA VAL A 100 5.78 15.66 -8.50
C VAL A 100 5.97 17.06 -7.96
N ARG A 101 6.49 17.96 -8.79
CA ARG A 101 6.52 19.39 -8.50
C ARG A 101 5.36 20.09 -9.20
N ALA A 102 4.55 20.83 -8.47
CA ALA A 102 3.40 21.52 -9.02
C ALA A 102 3.19 22.90 -8.41
N LEU A 103 2.73 23.83 -9.25
CA LEU A 103 2.07 25.06 -8.84
C LEU A 103 0.57 24.80 -8.77
N PHE A 104 -0.13 25.57 -7.95
CA PHE A 104 -1.58 25.50 -7.93
C PHE A 104 -2.21 26.86 -7.64
N GLU A 105 -3.46 26.97 -8.04
CA GLU A 105 -4.36 28.06 -7.71
C GLU A 105 -5.68 27.46 -7.23
N LEU A 106 -6.22 28.03 -6.16
CA LEU A 106 -7.52 27.66 -5.62
C LEU A 106 -8.38 28.91 -5.53
N SER A 107 -9.63 28.83 -6.01
CA SER A 107 -10.54 29.96 -6.01
C SER A 107 -11.96 29.61 -5.59
N LEU A 108 -12.59 30.51 -4.83
CA LEU A 108 -14.05 30.52 -4.66
C LEU A 108 -14.66 31.31 -5.79
N VAL A 109 -15.56 30.67 -6.53
CA VAL A 109 -16.20 31.28 -7.70
C VAL A 109 -17.34 32.17 -7.22
N ASP A 110 -17.19 33.49 -7.41
CA ASP A 110 -18.31 34.45 -7.37
C ASP A 110 -19.44 34.04 -8.31
N GLN A 111 -20.65 33.96 -7.75
CA GLN A 111 -21.86 33.55 -8.45
C GLN A 111 -22.83 34.72 -8.68
N SER A 112 -22.46 35.96 -8.33
CA SER A 112 -23.25 37.16 -8.61
C SER A 112 -23.20 37.63 -10.07
N GLY A 113 -22.33 37.03 -10.88
CA GLY A 113 -22.06 37.45 -12.26
C GLY A 113 -21.07 38.62 -12.38
N LYS A 114 -20.49 39.10 -11.27
CA LYS A 114 -19.53 40.22 -11.26
C LYS A 114 -18.07 39.79 -11.49
N GLY A 115 -17.80 38.48 -11.53
CA GLY A 115 -16.47 37.91 -11.75
C GLY A 115 -15.49 38.13 -10.58
N LYS A 116 -15.99 38.42 -9.37
CA LYS A 116 -15.16 38.76 -8.20
C LYS A 116 -14.72 37.52 -7.43
N HIS A 117 -14.02 36.59 -8.06
CA HIS A 117 -13.59 35.35 -7.42
C HIS A 117 -12.58 35.62 -6.29
N LYS A 118 -12.65 34.85 -5.19
CA LYS A 118 -11.59 34.85 -4.17
C LYS A 118 -10.50 33.89 -4.62
N VAL A 119 -9.37 34.41 -5.08
CA VAL A 119 -8.25 33.61 -5.61
C VAL A 119 -7.11 33.52 -4.59
N HIS A 120 -6.45 32.36 -4.55
CA HIS A 120 -5.12 32.18 -3.98
C HIS A 120 -4.26 31.42 -4.99
N SER A 121 -3.29 32.12 -5.59
CA SER A 121 -2.46 31.61 -6.68
C SER A 121 -0.99 31.51 -6.30
N HIS A 122 -0.32 30.49 -6.83
CA HIS A 122 1.13 30.32 -6.74
C HIS A 122 1.85 30.50 -8.08
N PHE A 123 1.14 30.77 -9.17
CA PHE A 123 1.75 30.95 -10.48
C PHE A 123 2.60 32.23 -10.58
N ASP A 124 2.27 33.26 -9.80
CA ASP A 124 2.93 34.58 -9.87
C ASP A 124 4.10 34.76 -8.87
N ARG A 125 4.43 33.76 -8.05
CA ARG A 125 5.45 33.87 -6.97
C ARG A 125 6.86 33.47 -7.42
N SER A 126 7.24 33.90 -8.62
CA SER A 126 8.34 33.32 -9.42
C SER A 126 9.76 33.43 -8.84
N LEU A 127 10.00 34.15 -7.73
CA LEU A 127 11.35 34.30 -7.15
C LEU A 127 11.51 33.83 -5.69
N ASP A 128 10.46 33.83 -4.85
CA ASP A 128 10.57 33.50 -3.42
C ASP A 128 9.93 32.16 -3.01
N GLY A 129 9.05 31.61 -3.82
CA GLY A 129 8.30 30.39 -3.52
C GLY A 129 8.16 29.52 -4.75
N GLY A 130 9.13 28.64 -4.98
CA GLY A 130 9.09 27.69 -6.08
C GLY A 130 7.92 26.70 -5.99
N PRO A 131 7.75 25.85 -7.02
CA PRO A 131 6.73 24.80 -7.05
C PRO A 131 6.76 23.89 -5.82
N TYR A 132 5.58 23.46 -5.38
CA TYR A 132 5.45 22.54 -4.25
C TYR A 132 5.76 21.11 -4.66
N THR A 133 6.48 20.39 -3.81
CA THR A 133 6.78 18.97 -4.01
C THR A 133 5.74 18.09 -3.31
N LEU A 134 5.09 17.21 -4.07
CA LEU A 134 4.18 16.17 -3.61
C LEU A 134 4.84 14.81 -3.84
N LYS A 135 5.09 14.06 -2.77
CA LYS A 135 6.00 12.91 -2.78
C LYS A 135 5.31 11.55 -2.95
N TYR A 136 4.02 11.47 -2.64
CA TYR A 136 3.29 10.20 -2.66
C TYR A 136 1.79 10.44 -2.80
N ARG A 137 1.05 9.40 -3.16
CA ARG A 137 -0.42 9.41 -3.24
C ARG A 137 -1.05 9.84 -1.92
N GLY A 138 -1.87 10.88 -1.94
CA GLY A 138 -2.49 11.48 -0.75
C GLY A 138 -1.72 12.67 -0.18
N SER A 139 -0.51 12.98 -0.68
CA SER A 139 0.15 14.25 -0.40
C SER A 139 -0.75 15.42 -0.83
N MET A 140 -0.84 16.46 -0.01
CA MET A 140 -1.75 17.58 -0.26
C MET A 140 -1.14 18.93 0.10
N TRP A 141 -1.52 19.96 -0.66
CA TRP A 141 -1.16 21.35 -0.42
C TRP A 141 -2.39 22.25 -0.55
N GLY A 142 -2.42 23.35 0.18
CA GLY A 142 -3.59 24.23 0.23
C GLY A 142 -3.64 25.06 1.50
N TYR A 143 -4.85 25.47 1.87
CA TYR A 143 -5.07 26.50 2.89
C TYR A 143 -5.98 26.00 3.99
N LYS A 144 -5.44 25.90 5.21
CA LYS A 144 -6.22 25.57 6.42
C LYS A 144 -7.28 26.63 6.72
N ARG A 145 -6.96 27.91 6.56
CA ARG A 145 -7.87 29.03 6.77
C ARG A 145 -8.21 29.71 5.44
N PHE A 146 -8.77 28.95 4.50
CA PHE A 146 -9.00 29.43 3.13
C PHE A 146 -10.02 30.58 3.08
N PHE A 147 -11.14 30.43 3.79
CA PHE A 147 -12.14 31.49 3.94
C PHE A 147 -12.93 31.32 5.24
N ARG A 148 -13.31 32.44 5.88
CA ARG A 148 -14.09 32.40 7.13
C ARG A 148 -15.51 31.93 6.84
N ARG A 149 -15.98 30.91 7.55
CA ARG A 149 -17.26 30.25 7.26
C ARG A 149 -18.45 31.20 7.38
N SER A 150 -18.50 32.02 8.43
CA SER A 150 -19.57 33.02 8.62
C SER A 150 -19.65 34.05 7.49
N LEU A 151 -18.51 34.40 6.89
CA LEU A 151 -18.47 35.28 5.72
C LEU A 151 -18.84 34.53 4.45
N LEU A 152 -18.47 33.25 4.32
CA LEU A 152 -18.85 32.43 3.17
C LEU A 152 -20.37 32.33 3.04
N GLU A 153 -21.03 32.01 4.14
CA GLU A 153 -22.49 31.76 4.20
C GLU A 153 -23.32 33.01 3.88
N THR A 154 -22.73 34.21 3.97
CA THR A 154 -23.38 35.48 3.64
C THR A 154 -22.88 36.12 2.34
N SER A 155 -21.95 35.44 1.64
CA SER A 155 -21.29 35.96 0.44
C SER A 155 -21.97 35.57 -0.87
N ASP A 156 -21.51 36.16 -1.97
CA ASP A 156 -21.89 35.75 -3.33
C ASP A 156 -21.16 34.49 -3.83
N TYR A 157 -20.34 33.85 -2.99
CA TYR A 157 -19.68 32.57 -3.31
C TYR A 157 -20.57 31.35 -3.04
N LEU A 158 -21.57 31.48 -2.17
CA LEU A 158 -22.55 30.44 -1.87
C LEU A 158 -23.93 30.94 -2.29
N LYS A 159 -24.51 30.34 -3.33
CA LYS A 159 -25.84 30.66 -3.86
C LYS A 159 -26.61 29.38 -4.12
N ASP A 160 -27.91 29.38 -3.84
CA ASP A 160 -28.79 28.23 -4.05
C ASP A 160 -28.22 26.92 -3.45
N ASP A 161 -27.66 27.05 -2.24
CA ASP A 161 -26.98 25.98 -1.51
C ASP A 161 -25.82 25.30 -2.28
N CYS A 162 -25.22 26.03 -3.21
CA CYS A 162 -24.20 25.55 -4.12
C CYS A 162 -22.91 26.33 -3.93
N LEU A 163 -21.81 25.63 -3.64
CA LEU A 163 -20.46 26.20 -3.54
C LEU A 163 -19.63 25.73 -4.74
N LYS A 164 -18.99 26.67 -5.43
CA LYS A 164 -18.15 26.37 -6.61
C LYS A 164 -16.69 26.74 -6.33
N ILE A 165 -15.81 25.76 -6.51
CA ILE A 165 -14.37 25.91 -6.37
C ILE A 165 -13.73 25.64 -7.71
N ASN A 166 -12.87 26.54 -8.16
CA ASN A 166 -12.04 26.29 -9.32
C ASN A 166 -10.59 26.10 -8.88
N CYS A 167 -9.97 25.01 -9.34
CA CYS A 167 -8.57 24.69 -9.08
C CYS A 167 -7.82 24.65 -10.40
N THR A 168 -6.69 25.35 -10.46
CA THR A 168 -5.73 25.23 -11.57
C THR A 168 -4.45 24.62 -11.03
N VAL A 169 -3.92 23.60 -11.70
CA VAL A 169 -2.66 22.94 -11.36
C VAL A 169 -1.69 23.15 -12.51
N GLY A 170 -0.44 23.47 -12.19
CA GLY A 170 0.66 23.63 -13.14
C GLY A 170 1.77 22.66 -12.80
N VAL A 171 1.81 21.51 -13.49
CA VAL A 171 2.80 20.46 -13.22
C VAL A 171 4.11 20.83 -13.90
N VAL A 172 5.19 20.85 -13.14
CA VAL A 172 6.51 21.18 -13.65
C VAL A 172 7.08 19.97 -14.37
N VAL A 173 7.24 20.09 -15.68
CA VAL A 173 7.84 19.08 -16.54
C VAL A 173 9.24 19.55 -16.91
N SER A 174 10.25 18.76 -16.55
CA SER A 174 11.61 18.93 -17.08
C SER A 174 11.69 18.12 -18.37
N GLU A 175 12.10 18.73 -19.48
CA GLU A 175 12.32 18.06 -20.78
C GLU A 175 13.57 17.16 -20.77
N MET A 176 13.74 16.34 -19.73
CA MET A 176 14.54 15.12 -19.82
C MET A 176 13.58 13.99 -20.19
N HIS A 177 13.46 13.77 -21.49
CA HIS A 177 12.77 12.66 -22.16
C HIS A 177 12.26 11.54 -21.24
N CYS A 178 10.95 11.54 -21.01
CA CYS A 178 10.15 10.32 -20.88
C CYS A 178 8.83 10.58 -21.61
N PRO A 179 8.65 10.14 -22.87
CA PRO A 179 7.39 10.30 -23.58
C PRO A 179 6.36 9.32 -22.99
N ARG A 180 5.60 9.74 -21.97
CA ARG A 180 4.46 8.96 -21.45
C ARG A 180 3.19 9.07 -22.30
N LEU A 181 3.22 9.80 -23.42
CA LEU A 181 2.06 9.97 -24.31
C LEU A 181 2.03 9.00 -25.49
N LEU A 182 3.06 8.17 -25.68
CA LEU A 182 3.09 7.10 -26.69
C LEU A 182 3.51 5.79 -26.00
N SER A 183 2.65 5.28 -25.12
CA SER A 183 2.88 3.97 -24.52
C SER A 183 2.46 2.89 -25.50
N ILE A 184 3.41 2.05 -25.92
CA ILE A 184 3.06 0.75 -26.51
C ILE A 184 2.34 -0.03 -25.41
N HIS A 185 1.10 -0.46 -25.68
CA HIS A 185 0.39 -1.34 -24.76
C HIS A 185 1.07 -2.71 -24.80
N VAL A 186 1.74 -3.07 -23.71
CA VAL A 186 2.29 -4.41 -23.51
C VAL A 186 1.17 -5.27 -22.90
N PRO A 187 0.71 -6.34 -23.56
CA PRO A 187 -0.25 -7.26 -22.98
C PRO A 187 0.28 -7.91 -21.70
N ASP A 188 -0.62 -8.35 -20.84
CA ASP A 188 -0.27 -9.09 -19.63
C ASP A 188 0.49 -10.39 -19.96
N SER A 189 1.33 -10.84 -19.02
CA SER A 189 2.11 -12.06 -19.19
C SER A 189 1.22 -13.29 -19.33
N GLU A 190 1.39 -14.04 -20.41
CA GLU A 190 0.68 -15.30 -20.65
C GLU A 190 1.36 -16.51 -19.98
N LEU A 191 2.49 -16.31 -19.28
CA LEU A 191 3.32 -17.39 -18.72
C LEU A 191 2.50 -18.34 -17.83
N GLY A 192 1.69 -17.80 -16.92
CA GLY A 192 0.84 -18.60 -16.04
C GLY A 192 -0.20 -19.44 -16.80
N SER A 193 -0.72 -18.92 -17.93
CA SER A 193 -1.64 -19.67 -18.78
C SER A 193 -0.93 -20.80 -19.54
N HIS A 194 0.30 -20.56 -20.01
CA HIS A 194 1.10 -21.54 -20.73
C HIS A 194 1.52 -22.71 -19.84
N PHE A 195 2.00 -22.42 -18.63
CA PHE A 195 2.26 -23.47 -17.65
C PHE A 195 0.96 -24.12 -17.17
N GLY A 196 -0.10 -23.35 -16.99
CA GLY A 196 -1.44 -23.87 -16.69
C GLY A 196 -1.90 -24.97 -17.64
N LYS A 197 -1.67 -24.82 -18.95
CA LYS A 197 -1.99 -25.85 -19.95
C LYS A 197 -1.24 -27.17 -19.73
N LEU A 198 -0.02 -27.14 -19.18
CA LEU A 198 0.72 -28.37 -18.84
C LEU A 198 0.01 -29.13 -17.72
N LEU A 199 -0.50 -28.43 -16.70
CA LEU A 199 -1.28 -29.05 -15.63
C LEU A 199 -2.63 -29.58 -16.14
N ASP A 200 -3.26 -28.86 -17.06
CA ASP A 200 -4.59 -29.24 -17.59
C ASP A 200 -4.50 -30.44 -18.57
N THR A 201 -3.40 -30.56 -19.33
CA THR A 201 -3.19 -31.64 -20.33
C THR A 201 -2.39 -32.83 -19.81
N LEU A 202 -1.64 -32.63 -18.72
CA LEU A 202 -0.74 -33.63 -18.11
C LEU A 202 0.36 -34.14 -19.07
N GLN A 203 0.59 -33.44 -20.19
CA GLN A 203 1.55 -33.86 -21.19
C GLN A 203 2.99 -33.76 -20.64
N GLY A 204 3.66 -34.90 -20.56
CA GLY A 204 5.04 -34.98 -20.08
C GLY A 204 5.17 -35.04 -18.56
N SER A 205 4.08 -35.36 -17.84
CA SER A 205 4.13 -35.58 -16.39
C SER A 205 5.11 -36.70 -16.03
N ASP A 206 5.97 -36.45 -15.05
CA ASP A 206 7.05 -37.34 -14.62
C ASP A 206 7.00 -37.67 -13.11
N VAL A 207 5.89 -37.29 -12.46
CA VAL A 207 5.55 -37.64 -11.08
C VAL A 207 4.03 -37.79 -10.91
N THR A 208 3.63 -38.74 -10.07
CA THR A 208 2.24 -38.93 -9.62
C THR A 208 2.21 -38.86 -8.10
N PHE A 209 1.30 -38.06 -7.54
CA PHE A 209 1.03 -38.01 -6.12
C PHE A 209 -0.21 -38.83 -5.77
N ASP A 210 -0.16 -39.56 -4.66
CA ASP A 210 -1.31 -40.21 -4.04
C ASP A 210 -1.75 -39.41 -2.81
N VAL A 211 -2.97 -38.87 -2.85
CA VAL A 211 -3.58 -38.13 -1.75
C VAL A 211 -4.89 -38.78 -1.39
N ALA A 212 -4.91 -39.48 -0.26
CA ALA A 212 -6.10 -40.21 0.21
C ALA A 212 -6.71 -41.14 -0.86
N GLY A 213 -5.87 -41.74 -1.72
CA GLY A 213 -6.29 -42.63 -2.81
C GLY A 213 -6.56 -41.92 -4.14
N GLU A 214 -6.59 -40.58 -4.17
CA GLU A 214 -6.73 -39.82 -5.42
C GLU A 214 -5.35 -39.52 -6.02
N LYS A 215 -5.20 -39.79 -7.34
CA LYS A 215 -3.93 -39.67 -8.06
C LYS A 215 -3.83 -38.33 -8.79
N PHE A 216 -2.73 -37.61 -8.56
CA PHE A 216 -2.45 -36.31 -9.19
C PHE A 216 -1.12 -36.35 -9.96
N GLN A 217 -1.19 -36.21 -11.28
CA GLN A 217 0.01 -36.13 -12.13
C GLN A 217 0.55 -34.70 -12.18
N ALA A 218 1.88 -34.55 -12.22
CA ALA A 218 2.56 -33.26 -12.29
C ALA A 218 3.97 -33.39 -12.90
N HIS A 219 4.73 -32.29 -12.86
CA HIS A 219 6.05 -32.14 -13.46
C HIS A 219 7.07 -31.75 -12.38
N LYS A 220 8.04 -32.62 -12.10
CA LYS A 220 9.08 -32.44 -11.07
C LYS A 220 9.81 -31.10 -11.22
N LEU A 221 10.19 -30.74 -12.46
CA LEU A 221 10.89 -29.49 -12.75
C LEU A 221 10.08 -28.24 -12.38
N VAL A 222 8.77 -28.24 -12.69
CA VAL A 222 7.90 -27.10 -12.34
C VAL A 222 7.79 -26.98 -10.84
N LEU A 223 7.49 -28.08 -10.14
CA LEU A 223 7.33 -28.06 -8.69
C LEU A 223 8.64 -27.72 -7.96
N ALA A 224 9.78 -28.26 -8.39
CA ALA A 224 11.10 -27.96 -7.84
C ALA A 224 11.53 -26.50 -8.08
N ALA A 225 11.07 -25.87 -9.16
CA ALA A 225 11.33 -24.44 -9.41
C ALA A 225 10.48 -23.54 -8.51
N ARG A 226 9.32 -24.02 -8.06
CA ARG A 226 8.31 -23.22 -7.34
C ARG A 226 8.35 -23.43 -5.82
N SER A 227 8.86 -24.56 -5.36
CA SER A 227 8.90 -24.93 -3.94
C SER A 227 10.25 -25.54 -3.57
N GLN A 228 10.88 -24.97 -2.54
CA GLN A 228 12.13 -25.51 -1.98
C GLN A 228 11.92 -26.91 -1.36
N PHE A 229 10.72 -27.19 -0.85
CA PHE A 229 10.34 -28.51 -0.35
C PHE A 229 10.40 -29.54 -1.48
N PHE A 230 9.66 -29.33 -2.58
CA PHE A 230 9.67 -30.25 -3.73
C PHE A 230 11.04 -30.34 -4.40
N ARG A 231 11.79 -29.23 -4.44
CA ARG A 231 13.19 -29.25 -4.90
C ARG A 231 14.01 -30.23 -4.08
N SER A 232 13.98 -30.10 -2.75
CA SER A 232 14.73 -30.97 -1.86
C SER A 232 14.27 -32.42 -1.99
N MET A 233 12.96 -32.65 -2.07
CA MET A 233 12.37 -33.96 -2.27
C MET A 233 12.88 -34.65 -3.54
N PHE A 234 12.88 -33.97 -4.69
CA PHE A 234 13.26 -34.61 -5.95
C PHE A 234 14.76 -34.72 -6.19
N TYR A 235 15.56 -33.80 -5.63
CA TYR A 235 17.02 -33.83 -5.83
C TYR A 235 17.77 -34.60 -4.74
N ASN A 236 17.20 -34.79 -3.54
CA ASN A 236 17.87 -35.50 -2.44
C ASN A 236 17.36 -36.93 -2.26
N THR A 237 16.20 -37.28 -2.79
CA THR A 237 15.67 -38.65 -2.69
C THR A 237 16.06 -39.43 -3.95
N LEU A 238 16.89 -40.47 -3.79
CA LEU A 238 17.21 -41.48 -4.80
C LEU A 238 16.02 -42.42 -5.07
N ALA A 239 14.79 -41.90 -5.09
CA ALA A 239 13.60 -42.71 -5.30
C ALA A 239 13.65 -43.28 -6.71
N GLU A 240 13.52 -44.60 -6.79
CA GLU A 240 13.43 -45.34 -8.04
C GLU A 240 12.42 -44.67 -8.97
N ASN A 241 12.85 -44.46 -10.23
CA ASN A 241 11.99 -43.91 -11.26
C ASN A 241 10.74 -44.81 -11.37
N ASN A 242 9.58 -44.32 -10.90
CA ASN A 242 8.20 -44.81 -11.11
C ASN A 242 7.37 -45.20 -9.87
N SER A 243 7.77 -44.90 -8.63
CA SER A 243 6.82 -45.02 -7.50
C SER A 243 5.97 -43.76 -7.31
N ASP A 244 4.68 -43.96 -7.03
CA ASP A 244 3.78 -42.89 -6.65
C ASP A 244 4.22 -42.26 -5.33
N VAL A 245 4.20 -40.92 -5.27
CA VAL A 245 4.57 -40.16 -4.08
C VAL A 245 3.35 -39.98 -3.19
N VAL A 246 3.36 -40.57 -1.99
CA VAL A 246 2.26 -40.39 -1.04
C VAL A 246 2.39 -39.05 -0.32
N ILE A 247 1.33 -38.23 -0.38
CA ILE A 247 1.19 -36.99 0.41
C ILE A 247 0.04 -37.22 1.40
N SER A 248 0.36 -37.25 2.70
CA SER A 248 -0.59 -37.58 3.78
C SER A 248 -1.06 -36.35 4.57
N ASP A 249 -0.39 -35.22 4.40
CA ASP A 249 -0.59 -33.96 5.12
C ASP A 249 -1.59 -33.01 4.43
N LEU A 250 -2.00 -33.31 3.19
CA LEU A 250 -2.95 -32.50 2.43
C LEU A 250 -4.21 -33.29 2.07
N GLU A 251 -5.32 -32.57 1.98
CA GLU A 251 -6.54 -33.07 1.34
C GLU A 251 -6.46 -32.90 -0.19
N PRO A 252 -7.16 -33.73 -0.98
CA PRO A 252 -7.12 -33.67 -2.44
C PRO A 252 -7.47 -32.27 -3.00
N LYS A 253 -8.47 -31.60 -2.42
CA LYS A 253 -8.86 -30.24 -2.84
C LYS A 253 -7.75 -29.21 -2.57
N VAL A 254 -7.02 -29.37 -1.48
CA VAL A 254 -5.90 -28.47 -1.12
C VAL A 254 -4.72 -28.69 -2.03
N LEU A 255 -4.33 -29.95 -2.31
CA LEU A 255 -3.26 -30.24 -3.27
C LEU A 255 -3.62 -29.70 -4.67
N LYS A 256 -4.87 -29.89 -5.12
CA LYS A 256 -5.32 -29.35 -6.41
C LYS A 256 -5.16 -27.83 -6.48
N ALA A 257 -5.51 -27.11 -5.43
CA ALA A 257 -5.34 -25.66 -5.34
C ALA A 257 -3.86 -25.24 -5.24
N LEU A 258 -3.04 -26.01 -4.52
CA LEU A 258 -1.60 -25.82 -4.42
C LEU A 258 -0.91 -25.98 -5.79
N LEU A 259 -1.27 -27.03 -6.54
CA LEU A 259 -0.81 -27.26 -7.92
C LEU A 259 -1.27 -26.14 -8.84
N HIS A 260 -2.54 -25.70 -8.74
CA HIS A 260 -3.01 -24.54 -9.49
C HIS A 260 -2.10 -23.32 -9.28
N PHE A 261 -1.79 -22.98 -8.02
CA PHE A 261 -0.89 -21.87 -7.71
C PHE A 261 0.52 -22.08 -8.29
N MET A 262 1.08 -23.28 -8.18
CA MET A 262 2.44 -23.53 -8.67
C MET A 262 2.56 -23.36 -10.18
N TYR A 263 1.53 -23.67 -10.97
CA TYR A 263 1.54 -23.52 -12.43
C TYR A 263 1.00 -22.18 -12.92
N LYS A 264 0.01 -21.60 -12.24
CA LYS A 264 -0.73 -20.41 -12.70
C LYS A 264 -0.38 -19.12 -11.92
N ASP A 265 0.37 -19.22 -10.82
CA ASP A 265 0.75 -18.12 -9.90
C ASP A 265 -0.44 -17.34 -9.31
N SER A 266 -1.60 -17.99 -9.23
CA SER A 266 -2.86 -17.42 -8.73
C SER A 266 -3.61 -18.45 -7.86
N LEU A 267 -4.49 -17.94 -6.99
CA LEU A 267 -5.47 -18.80 -6.32
C LEU A 267 -6.53 -19.28 -7.35
N PRO A 268 -7.08 -20.49 -7.19
CA PRO A 268 -8.25 -20.93 -7.95
C PRO A 268 -9.45 -19.98 -7.76
N GLY A 269 -10.29 -19.88 -8.79
CA GLY A 269 -11.45 -18.98 -8.78
C GLY A 269 -12.57 -19.35 -7.79
N ASP A 270 -12.57 -20.59 -7.28
CA ASP A 270 -13.50 -21.08 -6.25
C ASP A 270 -13.00 -20.83 -4.81
N VAL A 271 -11.85 -20.18 -4.65
CA VAL A 271 -11.35 -19.76 -3.32
C VAL A 271 -12.04 -18.46 -2.91
N GLU A 272 -13.09 -18.59 -2.12
CA GLU A 272 -13.79 -17.45 -1.55
C GLU A 272 -12.94 -16.75 -0.46
N PRO A 273 -12.90 -15.41 -0.44
CA PRO A 273 -12.30 -14.67 0.67
C PRO A 273 -13.11 -14.85 1.95
N LEU A 274 -12.43 -14.91 3.10
CA LEU A 274 -13.13 -14.85 4.38
C LEU A 274 -13.48 -13.40 4.70
N THR A 275 -14.76 -13.17 4.97
CA THR A 275 -15.29 -11.86 5.37
C THR A 275 -15.57 -11.85 6.87
N ALA A 276 -15.80 -10.67 7.45
CA ALA A 276 -16.17 -10.57 8.87
C ALA A 276 -17.37 -11.47 9.21
N HIS A 277 -18.37 -11.49 8.34
CA HIS A 277 -19.55 -12.35 8.47
C HIS A 277 -19.19 -13.86 8.43
N SER A 278 -18.23 -14.28 7.60
CA SER A 278 -17.75 -15.67 7.58
C SER A 278 -17.16 -16.07 8.94
N PHE A 279 -16.39 -15.18 9.57
CA PHE A 279 -15.79 -15.41 10.89
C PHE A 279 -16.80 -15.39 12.05
N ASP A 280 -17.92 -14.69 11.90
CA ASP A 280 -18.99 -14.67 12.90
C ASP A 280 -19.84 -15.94 12.85
N LEU A 281 -20.11 -16.47 11.64
CA LEU A 281 -20.94 -17.67 11.46
C LEU A 281 -20.20 -18.98 11.76
N LEU A 282 -18.90 -19.05 11.44
CA LEU A 282 -18.14 -20.29 11.53
C LEU A 282 -17.52 -20.48 12.93
N ARG A 283 -17.55 -21.72 13.40
CA ARG A 283 -16.78 -22.16 14.57
C ARG A 283 -15.29 -22.21 14.24
N PRO A 284 -14.38 -22.08 15.22
CA PRO A 284 -12.93 -22.11 14.98
C PRO A 284 -12.45 -23.31 14.15
N SER A 285 -12.97 -24.51 14.42
CA SER A 285 -12.65 -25.72 13.63
C SER A 285 -13.10 -25.61 12.18
N GLU A 286 -14.26 -25.00 11.92
CA GLU A 286 -14.80 -24.82 10.57
C GLU A 286 -14.01 -23.77 9.80
N ILE A 287 -13.45 -22.77 10.50
CA ILE A 287 -12.54 -21.76 9.92
C ILE A 287 -11.24 -22.44 9.49
N ASP A 288 -10.64 -23.25 10.37
CA ASP A 288 -9.46 -24.07 10.06
C ASP A 288 -9.72 -25.00 8.86
N ASP A 289 -10.96 -25.47 8.69
CA ASP A 289 -11.37 -26.32 7.58
C ASP A 289 -11.59 -25.60 6.24
N THR A 290 -11.62 -24.26 6.24
CA THR A 290 -11.78 -23.49 5.00
C THR A 290 -10.59 -23.66 4.08
N LEU A 291 -10.85 -23.69 2.77
CA LEU A 291 -9.81 -23.90 1.77
C LEU A 291 -8.69 -22.85 1.86
N ILE A 292 -9.02 -21.59 2.13
CA ILE A 292 -8.01 -20.51 2.23
C ILE A 292 -7.09 -20.69 3.45
N VAL A 293 -7.61 -21.16 4.59
CA VAL A 293 -6.81 -21.41 5.79
C VAL A 293 -5.95 -22.67 5.62
N LYS A 294 -6.51 -23.74 5.03
CA LYS A 294 -5.73 -24.93 4.65
C LYS A 294 -4.63 -24.60 3.64
N LEU A 295 -4.88 -23.70 2.70
CA LEU A 295 -3.86 -23.21 1.77
C LEU A 295 -2.80 -22.35 2.46
N LEU A 296 -3.16 -21.54 3.46
CA LEU A 296 -2.19 -20.81 4.27
C LEU A 296 -1.24 -21.79 5.00
N ALA A 297 -1.78 -22.84 5.60
CA ALA A 297 -1.01 -23.89 6.25
C ALA A 297 -0.09 -24.62 5.25
N ALA A 298 -0.61 -24.98 4.08
CA ALA A 298 0.18 -25.61 3.02
C ALA A 298 1.27 -24.68 2.47
N ALA A 299 1.00 -23.37 2.37
CA ALA A 299 1.99 -22.41 1.90
C ALA A 299 3.21 -22.34 2.83
N GLU A 300 3.00 -22.43 4.14
CA GLU A 300 4.09 -22.51 5.11
C GLU A 300 4.85 -23.83 4.97
N MET A 301 4.14 -24.96 4.95
CA MET A 301 4.74 -26.29 4.91
C MET A 301 5.56 -26.55 3.64
N TYR A 302 5.06 -26.10 2.49
CA TYR A 302 5.71 -26.28 1.18
C TYR A 302 6.61 -25.08 0.80
N ASN A 303 6.80 -24.13 1.71
CA ASN A 303 7.65 -22.95 1.58
C ASN A 303 7.33 -22.12 0.31
N LEU A 304 6.08 -21.67 0.22
CA LEU A 304 5.51 -20.90 -0.89
C LEU A 304 5.14 -19.49 -0.41
N SER A 305 6.14 -18.63 -0.19
CA SER A 305 5.96 -17.31 0.44
C SER A 305 4.91 -16.43 -0.26
N ARG A 306 4.87 -16.47 -1.59
CA ARG A 306 3.88 -15.70 -2.36
C ARG A 306 2.44 -16.22 -2.19
N LEU A 307 2.25 -17.54 -2.10
CA LEU A 307 0.94 -18.12 -1.81
C LEU A 307 0.49 -17.74 -0.39
N ARG A 308 1.43 -17.74 0.58
CA ARG A 308 1.16 -17.30 1.94
C ARG A 308 0.59 -15.88 1.95
N LEU A 309 1.26 -14.94 1.28
CA LEU A 309 0.79 -13.55 1.14
C LEU A 309 -0.58 -13.42 0.44
N LEU A 310 -0.86 -14.24 -0.58
CA LEU A 310 -2.20 -14.26 -1.21
C LEU A 310 -3.28 -14.72 -0.22
N CYS A 311 -2.98 -15.73 0.59
CA CYS A 311 -3.89 -16.22 1.63
C CYS A 311 -4.09 -15.15 2.72
N GLU A 312 -3.01 -14.53 3.17
CA GLU A 312 -3.03 -13.41 4.12
C GLU A 312 -3.91 -12.27 3.61
N SER A 313 -3.78 -11.88 2.34
CA SER A 313 -4.61 -10.85 1.72
C SER A 313 -6.10 -11.21 1.69
N HIS A 314 -6.44 -12.48 1.43
CA HIS A 314 -7.82 -12.94 1.44
C HIS A 314 -8.43 -12.99 2.85
N ILE A 315 -7.65 -13.41 3.85
CA ILE A 315 -8.08 -13.49 5.25
C ILE A 315 -8.19 -12.09 5.87
N CYS A 316 -7.31 -11.17 5.49
CA CYS A 316 -7.29 -9.79 5.97
C CYS A 316 -8.61 -9.03 5.69
N LYS A 317 -9.32 -9.38 4.62
CA LYS A 317 -10.66 -8.84 4.30
C LYS A 317 -11.71 -9.17 5.37
N GLY A 318 -11.43 -10.15 6.23
CA GLY A 318 -12.29 -10.55 7.33
C GLY A 318 -12.03 -9.80 8.63
N ILE A 319 -11.05 -8.90 8.71
CA ILE A 319 -10.72 -8.17 9.94
C ILE A 319 -11.87 -7.26 10.36
N SER A 320 -12.31 -7.43 11.61
CA SER A 320 -13.32 -6.64 12.29
C SER A 320 -13.12 -6.76 13.80
N ILE A 321 -13.90 -6.01 14.59
CA ILE A 321 -13.84 -6.09 16.07
C ILE A 321 -14.11 -7.52 16.56
N SER A 322 -15.09 -8.24 15.98
CA SER A 322 -15.48 -9.59 16.43
C SER A 322 -14.53 -10.69 15.95
N SER A 323 -13.83 -10.48 14.83
CA SER A 323 -13.03 -11.52 14.16
C SER A 323 -11.53 -11.40 14.38
N VAL A 324 -11.00 -10.21 14.72
CA VAL A 324 -9.55 -9.95 14.72
C VAL A 324 -8.77 -10.88 15.65
N SER A 325 -9.31 -11.26 16.81
CA SER A 325 -8.63 -12.17 17.74
C SER A 325 -8.45 -13.58 17.14
N LYS A 326 -9.48 -14.10 16.43
CA LYS A 326 -9.39 -15.38 15.72
C LYS A 326 -8.35 -15.32 14.59
N ILE A 327 -8.37 -14.22 13.85
CA ILE A 327 -7.42 -13.97 12.75
C ILE A 327 -5.99 -13.86 13.28
N LEU A 328 -5.80 -13.23 14.44
CA LEU A 328 -4.49 -13.11 15.07
C LEU A 328 -3.94 -14.49 15.47
N ALA A 329 -4.75 -15.34 16.10
CA ALA A 329 -4.38 -16.71 16.42
C ALA A 329 -3.99 -17.52 15.18
N LEU A 330 -4.78 -17.43 14.09
CA LEU A 330 -4.47 -18.07 12.81
C LEU A 330 -3.16 -17.56 12.23
N SER A 331 -2.93 -16.25 12.30
CA SER A 331 -1.74 -15.63 11.73
C SER A 331 -0.46 -16.04 12.44
N ASP A 332 -0.54 -16.23 13.76
CA ASP A 332 0.55 -16.76 14.57
C ASP A 332 0.81 -18.24 14.28
N LYS A 333 -0.25 -19.05 14.29
CA LYS A 333 -0.21 -20.50 14.04
C LYS A 333 0.49 -20.86 12.72
N TYR A 334 0.30 -20.06 11.68
CA TYR A 334 0.82 -20.33 10.33
C TYR A 334 1.91 -19.35 9.86
N ASN A 335 2.58 -18.65 10.80
CA ASN A 335 3.68 -17.72 10.51
C ASN A 335 3.34 -16.67 9.42
N ALA A 336 2.11 -16.18 9.43
CA ALA A 336 1.58 -15.19 8.50
C ALA A 336 1.87 -13.76 9.00
N SER A 337 3.10 -13.31 8.77
CA SER A 337 3.64 -12.08 9.38
C SER A 337 2.91 -10.80 8.97
N GLU A 338 2.49 -10.66 7.72
CA GLU A 338 1.80 -9.44 7.26
C GLU A 338 0.39 -9.37 7.84
N LEU A 339 -0.34 -10.49 7.82
CA LEU A 339 -1.65 -10.61 8.43
C LEU A 339 -1.60 -10.35 9.94
N LYS A 340 -0.57 -10.89 10.61
CA LYS A 340 -0.34 -10.67 12.05
C LYS A 340 -0.09 -9.19 12.34
N SER A 341 0.81 -8.55 11.59
CA SER A 341 1.12 -7.13 11.71
C SER A 341 -0.11 -6.23 11.54
N VAL A 342 -0.90 -6.45 10.49
CA VAL A 342 -2.13 -5.69 10.25
C VAL A 342 -3.16 -5.93 11.36
N SER A 343 -3.29 -7.17 11.83
CA SER A 343 -4.22 -7.53 12.90
C SER A 343 -3.83 -6.92 14.26
N LEU A 344 -2.54 -6.90 14.60
CA LEU A 344 -2.03 -6.24 15.81
C LEU A 344 -2.29 -4.73 15.77
N LYS A 345 -2.04 -4.10 14.62
CA LYS A 345 -2.31 -2.66 14.43
C LYS A 345 -3.81 -2.35 14.58
N PHE A 346 -4.67 -3.09 13.90
CA PHE A 346 -6.12 -2.92 14.00
C PHE A 346 -6.60 -3.11 15.45
N THR A 347 -6.06 -4.11 16.15
CA THR A 347 -6.39 -4.37 17.56
C THR A 347 -5.94 -3.22 18.45
N ALA A 348 -4.74 -2.67 18.26
CA ALA A 348 -4.24 -1.53 19.02
C ALA A 348 -5.10 -0.28 18.81
N GLU A 349 -5.55 -0.01 17.59
CA GLU A 349 -6.43 1.12 17.25
C GLU A 349 -7.86 0.97 17.83
N ASN A 350 -8.32 -0.28 18.06
CA ASN A 350 -9.68 -0.60 18.52
C ASN A 350 -9.72 -1.34 19.86
N LEU A 351 -8.66 -1.20 20.67
CA LEU A 351 -8.36 -2.08 21.81
C LEU A 351 -9.54 -2.23 22.77
N ALA A 352 -10.15 -1.12 23.18
CA ALA A 352 -11.24 -1.13 24.16
C ALA A 352 -12.45 -1.96 23.72
N ALA A 353 -12.74 -2.01 22.41
CA ALA A 353 -13.84 -2.81 21.88
C ALA A 353 -13.44 -4.29 21.73
N VAL A 354 -12.22 -4.56 21.26
CA VAL A 354 -11.71 -5.94 21.10
C VAL A 354 -11.60 -6.66 22.44
N LEU A 355 -11.15 -5.97 23.50
CA LEU A 355 -11.05 -6.53 24.85
C LEU A 355 -12.40 -7.00 25.44
N GLN A 356 -13.51 -6.51 24.91
CA GLN A 356 -14.86 -6.92 25.34
C GLN A 356 -15.40 -8.12 24.55
N THR A 357 -14.64 -8.65 23.59
CA THR A 357 -15.08 -9.78 22.76
C THR A 357 -14.68 -11.11 23.41
N LYS A 358 -15.59 -12.09 23.33
CA LYS A 358 -15.29 -13.47 23.75
C LYS A 358 -14.08 -14.06 23.01
N ALA A 359 -13.92 -13.74 21.72
CA ALA A 359 -12.78 -14.20 20.93
C ALA A 359 -11.43 -13.71 21.47
N TYR A 360 -11.39 -12.54 22.13
CA TYR A 360 -10.18 -12.07 22.81
C TYR A 360 -9.94 -12.80 24.14
N GLU A 361 -10.99 -13.15 24.88
CA GLU A 361 -10.87 -13.99 26.08
C GLU A 361 -10.26 -15.35 25.72
N ASP A 362 -10.75 -15.99 24.66
CA ASP A 362 -10.22 -17.28 24.17
C ASP A 362 -8.74 -17.14 23.74
N LEU A 363 -8.40 -16.08 22.99
CA LEU A 363 -7.03 -15.77 22.55
C LEU A 363 -6.05 -15.63 23.73
N LYS A 364 -6.51 -15.02 24.83
CA LYS A 364 -5.69 -14.79 26.02
C LYS A 364 -5.22 -16.10 26.64
N ASP A 365 -6.06 -17.12 26.64
CA ASP A 365 -5.75 -18.42 27.23
C ASP A 365 -4.92 -19.28 26.28
N ASP A 366 -5.21 -19.22 24.98
CA ASP A 366 -4.56 -20.08 23.97
C ASP A 366 -3.20 -19.55 23.48
N CYS A 367 -2.97 -18.24 23.49
CA CYS A 367 -1.80 -17.61 22.86
C CYS A 367 -1.21 -16.46 23.70
N PRO A 368 -0.58 -16.75 24.86
CA PRO A 368 -0.09 -15.71 25.78
C PRO A 368 1.00 -14.82 25.18
N ASN A 369 1.79 -15.32 24.23
CA ASN A 369 2.84 -14.53 23.56
C ASN A 369 2.26 -13.37 22.74
N LEU A 370 1.07 -13.54 22.17
CA LEU A 370 0.39 -12.50 21.39
C LEU A 370 -0.02 -11.31 22.25
N GLN A 371 -0.19 -11.49 23.56
CA GLN A 371 -0.45 -10.38 24.48
C GLN A 371 0.77 -9.46 24.60
N SER A 372 1.98 -10.03 24.68
CA SER A 372 3.23 -9.26 24.71
C SER A 372 3.41 -8.46 23.41
N GLU A 373 3.15 -9.08 22.27
CA GLU A 373 3.21 -8.42 20.97
C GLU A 373 2.14 -7.34 20.80
N LEU A 374 0.92 -7.57 21.31
CA LEU A 374 -0.13 -6.56 21.34
C LEU A 374 0.26 -5.36 22.23
N LEU A 375 0.83 -5.61 23.41
CA LEU A 375 1.32 -4.54 24.28
C LEU A 375 2.42 -3.71 23.60
N LYS A 376 3.35 -4.37 22.88
CA LYS A 376 4.35 -3.69 22.05
C LYS A 376 3.69 -2.84 20.96
N ALA A 377 2.73 -3.39 20.23
CA ALA A 377 2.00 -2.66 19.19
C ALA A 377 1.25 -1.44 19.75
N VAL A 378 0.59 -1.57 20.90
CA VAL A 378 -0.09 -0.47 21.61
C VAL A 378 0.89 0.60 22.08
N ALA A 379 2.07 0.19 22.55
CA ALA A 379 3.14 1.11 22.95
C ALA A 379 3.83 1.81 21.76
N GLY A 380 3.55 1.38 20.52
CA GLY A 380 4.24 1.85 19.31
C GLY A 380 5.68 1.32 19.21
N TYR A 381 5.95 0.15 19.77
CA TYR A 381 7.23 -0.54 19.62
C TYR A 381 7.23 -1.27 18.28
N ASP A 382 7.84 -0.64 17.27
CA ASP A 382 8.10 -1.31 16.00
C ASP A 382 9.34 -2.21 16.15
N ASP A 383 9.15 -3.53 16.22
CA ASP A 383 10.23 -4.52 16.05
C ASP A 383 10.69 -4.51 14.57
N THR A 384 11.37 -3.44 14.17
CA THR A 384 11.95 -3.28 12.84
C THR A 384 13.27 -4.05 12.74
N SER A 385 13.17 -5.37 12.60
CA SER A 385 14.19 -6.18 11.96
C SER A 385 13.81 -6.51 10.51
N SER A 386 13.26 -5.53 9.77
CA SER A 386 13.19 -5.54 8.31
C SER A 386 12.99 -4.12 7.77
N SER A 387 14.07 -3.57 7.23
CA SER A 387 14.23 -2.42 6.32
C SER A 387 13.08 -1.39 6.16
N GLY A 388 13.36 -0.14 6.56
CA GLY A 388 12.70 1.06 6.00
C GLY A 388 12.16 2.03 7.04
N GLY A 389 13.00 2.96 7.51
CA GLY A 389 12.66 3.91 8.56
C GLY A 389 11.53 4.90 8.20
N GLY A 390 10.54 4.98 9.10
CA GLY A 390 9.53 6.03 9.16
C GLY A 390 8.89 6.07 10.53
N LYS A 391 9.47 6.84 11.47
CA LYS A 391 8.93 7.01 12.82
C LYS A 391 7.53 7.61 12.76
N SER A 392 6.50 6.83 13.08
CA SER A 392 5.17 7.34 13.39
C SER A 392 5.11 7.70 14.87
N GLN A 393 4.75 8.94 15.16
CA GLN A 393 4.60 9.48 16.52
C GLN A 393 3.25 9.03 17.10
N THR A 394 3.24 8.45 18.30
CA THR A 394 2.04 7.86 18.93
C THR A 394 1.17 8.89 19.68
N VAL A 395 -0.13 8.61 19.70
CA VAL A 395 -1.24 9.40 20.28
C VAL A 395 -1.21 9.47 21.82
N TRP A 396 -0.50 8.56 22.49
CA TRP A 396 -0.55 8.43 23.96
C TRP A 396 0.40 9.37 24.73
N ALA A 397 1.28 10.10 24.05
CA ALA A 397 2.16 11.09 24.70
C ALA A 397 1.41 12.36 25.19
N GLN A 398 0.10 12.48 24.95
CA GLN A 398 -0.69 13.67 25.32
C GLN A 398 -1.46 13.55 26.64
N LEU A 399 -1.43 12.40 27.33
CA LEU A 399 -2.22 12.19 28.56
C LEU A 399 -1.43 12.23 29.87
N SER A 400 -0.11 12.49 29.85
CA SER A 400 0.72 12.49 31.07
C SER A 400 1.20 13.85 31.57
N ASN A 401 0.87 14.97 30.90
CA ASN A 401 1.22 16.31 31.40
C ASN A 401 0.00 17.02 32.01
N GLY A 402 -0.36 16.60 33.23
CA GLY A 402 -1.39 17.26 34.04
C GLY A 402 -1.27 16.84 35.50
N GLY A 403 -0.33 17.44 36.23
CA GLY A 403 -0.18 17.20 37.66
C GLY A 403 0.98 17.98 38.27
N GLU A 404 0.82 19.29 38.49
CA GLU A 404 1.64 20.02 39.46
C GLU A 404 1.36 19.48 40.87
N THR A 405 2.40 19.12 41.61
CA THR A 405 2.44 19.39 43.05
C THR A 405 3.86 19.74 43.50
N SER A 406 3.91 20.89 44.16
CA SER A 406 5.03 21.52 44.83
C SER A 406 5.80 20.57 45.75
N SER A 407 7.14 20.61 45.69
CA SER A 407 7.98 20.30 46.85
C SER A 407 9.30 21.07 46.80
N ARG A 408 9.38 22.03 47.73
CA ARG A 408 10.55 22.82 48.11
C ARG A 408 11.75 21.91 48.41
N ARG A 409 12.94 22.24 47.88
CA ARG A 409 14.21 21.82 48.45
C ARG A 409 15.06 23.02 48.82
N VAL A 410 15.24 23.15 50.14
CA VAL A 410 16.12 24.06 50.85
C VAL A 410 17.57 23.72 50.53
N ARG A 411 18.36 24.75 50.23
CA ARG A 411 19.79 24.69 49.96
C ARG A 411 20.52 24.74 51.31
N GLN A 412 21.21 23.67 51.72
CA GLN A 412 22.12 23.71 52.87
C GLN A 412 23.57 23.92 52.40
N ARG A 413 24.28 24.75 53.17
CA ARG A 413 25.65 25.23 52.96
C ARG A 413 26.70 24.14 53.17
N THR A 414 27.76 24.26 52.40
CA THR A 414 29.11 23.69 52.53
C THR A 414 29.65 23.65 53.95
N THR A 415 30.13 22.48 54.37
CA THR A 415 31.57 22.12 54.53
C THR A 415 31.70 20.61 54.54
#